data_AF-A0A1H8D8M8-F1
#
_entry.id   AF-A0A1H8D8M8-F1
#
_cell.length_a   1.000
_cell.length_b   1.000
_cell.length_c   1.000
_cell.angle_alpha   90.00
_cell.angle_beta   90.00
_cell.angle_gamma   90.00
#
_symmetry.space_group_name_H-M   'P 1'
#
loop_
_entity.id
_entity.type
_entity.pdbx_description
1 polymer ?
#
loop_
_entity_poly.entity_id
_entity_poly.type
_entity_poly.pdbx_seq_one_letter_code
_entity_poly.pdbx_strand_id
1 'polypeptide(L)'
;MRNKNLILNYVFLSCVIVLFVNDHFFKFQYTSWFTGKLSDAVGIILLPMLMTFAFPKLKENSVFASGLFFVFWKSPFSENFIKMYNAISPIDIHRVIDYSDLMVLLLLPIPYFLIKNDHIFENFVIRKIHAAVVLFPTVFVLMSTSQSNGYTYSPETGKLAFRDFNFEMKKTESDLLKKLDEQHIKVVKDTVQILQSLRYEISAMGKFDQDAITKGGDIFKVDNAVLRKRIEERI
;
A
#
# COMPACT_ATOMS: atom_id res chain seq x y z
N MET A 1 -32.10 -13.34 -13.71
CA MET A 1 -31.65 -12.08 -14.34
C MET A 1 -30.72 -11.34 -13.38
N ARG A 2 -29.73 -10.59 -13.86
CA ARG A 2 -28.84 -9.79 -12.99
C ARG A 2 -29.60 -8.56 -12.47
N ASN A 3 -29.76 -8.44 -11.15
CA ASN A 3 -30.39 -7.26 -10.55
C ASN A 3 -29.39 -6.08 -10.56
N LYS A 4 -29.55 -5.15 -11.51
CA LYS A 4 -28.69 -3.97 -11.66
C LYS A 4 -28.81 -2.99 -10.48
N ASN A 5 -29.91 -3.05 -9.74
CA ASN A 5 -30.20 -2.13 -8.64
C ASN A 5 -29.23 -2.33 -7.46
N LEU A 6 -28.59 -3.50 -7.35
CA LEU A 6 -27.60 -3.80 -6.30
C LEU A 6 -26.29 -3.00 -6.43
N ILE A 7 -25.92 -2.58 -7.64
CA ILE A 7 -24.69 -1.80 -7.89
C ILE A 7 -24.97 -0.34 -8.26
N LEU A 8 -26.20 -0.03 -8.68
CA LEU A 8 -26.61 1.33 -9.06
C LEU A 8 -27.32 2.09 -7.93
N ASN A 9 -27.36 1.52 -6.72
CA ASN A 9 -27.92 2.20 -5.56
C ASN A 9 -26.92 3.18 -4.93
N TYR A 10 -27.45 4.18 -4.23
CA TYR A 10 -26.63 5.19 -3.56
C TYR A 10 -25.70 4.60 -2.48
N VAL A 11 -26.07 3.51 -1.80
CA VAL A 11 -25.22 2.88 -0.78
C VAL A 11 -23.94 2.35 -1.43
N PHE A 12 -24.07 1.54 -2.48
CA PHE A 12 -22.96 1.00 -3.24
C PHE A 12 -22.08 2.10 -3.84
N LEU A 13 -22.68 3.11 -4.45
CA LEU A 13 -21.94 4.24 -5.02
C LEU A 13 -21.22 5.06 -3.93
N SER A 14 -21.87 5.28 -2.78
CA SER A 14 -21.22 5.95 -1.65
C SER A 14 -20.04 5.16 -1.12
N CYS A 15 -20.15 3.82 -1.03
CA CYS A 15 -19.05 2.95 -0.67
C CYS A 15 -17.88 3.06 -1.67
N VAL A 16 -18.16 3.05 -2.98
CA VAL A 16 -17.12 3.23 -4.01
C VAL A 16 -16.43 4.58 -3.88
N ILE A 17 -17.19 5.67 -3.69
CA ILE A 17 -16.65 7.02 -3.52
C ILE A 17 -15.80 7.11 -2.25
N VAL A 18 -16.30 6.60 -1.12
CA VAL A 18 -15.56 6.60 0.14
C VAL A 18 -14.27 5.80 0.00
N LEU A 19 -14.30 4.62 -0.63
CA LEU A 19 -13.10 3.79 -0.80
C LEU A 19 -12.09 4.48 -1.73
N PHE A 20 -12.55 5.10 -2.82
CA PHE A 20 -11.69 5.87 -3.72
C PHE A 20 -11.03 7.06 -2.99
N VAL A 21 -11.83 7.89 -2.32
CA VAL A 21 -11.33 9.08 -1.62
C VAL A 21 -10.40 8.69 -0.47
N ASN A 22 -10.75 7.65 0.28
CA ASN A 22 -9.93 7.17 1.37
C ASN A 22 -8.56 6.69 0.87
N ASP A 23 -8.55 5.87 -0.17
CA ASP A 23 -7.32 5.22 -0.64
C ASP A 23 -6.42 6.16 -1.45
N HIS A 24 -6.99 7.14 -2.16
CA HIS A 24 -6.23 8.06 -3.02
C HIS A 24 -5.93 9.41 -2.40
N PHE A 25 -6.64 9.83 -1.34
CA PHE A 25 -6.44 11.15 -0.72
C PHE A 25 -6.20 11.03 0.78
N PHE A 26 -7.07 10.35 1.53
CA PHE A 26 -6.94 10.36 3.00
C PHE A 26 -5.75 9.56 3.50
N LYS A 27 -5.41 8.42 2.87
CA LYS A 27 -4.19 7.67 3.23
C LYS A 27 -2.91 8.49 3.03
N PHE A 28 -2.89 9.39 2.04
CA PHE A 28 -1.75 10.27 1.76
C PHE A 28 -1.65 11.44 2.75
N GLN A 29 -2.77 12.07 3.08
CA GLN A 29 -2.77 13.28 3.93
C GLN A 29 -2.85 12.98 5.43
N TYR A 30 -3.49 11.87 5.81
CA TYR A 30 -3.82 11.50 7.18
C TYR A 30 -3.57 10.01 7.40
N THR A 31 -2.31 9.57 7.33
CA THR A 31 -1.95 8.17 7.60
C THR A 31 -2.30 7.81 9.03
N SER A 32 -3.40 7.06 9.20
CA SER A 32 -3.97 6.71 10.49
C SER A 32 -4.50 5.28 10.47
N TRP A 33 -4.50 4.63 11.63
CA TRP A 33 -5.17 3.34 11.82
C TRP A 33 -6.66 3.39 11.41
N PHE A 34 -7.29 4.56 11.55
CA PHE A 34 -8.69 4.77 11.16
C PHE A 34 -8.90 4.65 9.64
N THR A 35 -8.02 5.25 8.82
CA THR A 35 -8.13 5.20 7.35
C THR A 35 -7.89 3.81 6.79
N GLY A 36 -7.06 2.99 7.46
CA GLY A 36 -6.87 1.59 7.08
C GLY A 36 -8.16 0.78 7.26
N LYS A 37 -8.78 0.88 8.44
CA LYS A 37 -9.99 0.13 8.80
C LYS A 37 -11.24 0.56 8.07
N LEU A 38 -11.32 1.84 7.70
CA LEU A 38 -12.43 2.34 6.91
C LEU A 38 -12.53 1.62 5.57
N SER A 39 -11.39 1.36 4.91
CA SER A 39 -11.35 0.60 3.66
C SER A 39 -11.85 -0.82 3.85
N ASP A 40 -11.41 -1.51 4.91
CA ASP A 40 -11.87 -2.87 5.22
C ASP A 40 -13.39 -2.88 5.51
N ALA A 41 -13.88 -1.92 6.28
CA ALA A 41 -15.30 -1.75 6.62
C ALA A 41 -16.17 -1.51 5.39
N VAL A 42 -15.71 -0.68 4.45
CA VAL A 42 -16.43 -0.42 3.21
C VAL A 42 -16.32 -1.63 2.27
N GLY A 43 -15.16 -2.29 2.22
CA GLY A 43 -14.92 -3.49 1.41
C GLY A 43 -15.82 -4.66 1.78
N ILE A 44 -16.04 -4.92 3.08
CA ILE A 44 -16.91 -6.03 3.52
C ILE A 44 -18.38 -5.82 3.17
N ILE A 45 -18.81 -4.56 3.03
CA ILE A 45 -20.17 -4.20 2.60
C ILE A 45 -20.29 -4.30 1.08
N LEU A 46 -19.27 -3.83 0.36
CA LEU A 46 -19.26 -3.73 -1.09
C LEU A 46 -19.10 -5.11 -1.77
N LEU A 47 -18.20 -5.95 -1.27
CA LEU A 47 -17.85 -7.24 -1.88
C LEU A 47 -19.05 -8.21 -2.02
N PRO A 48 -19.91 -8.44 -0.99
CA PRO A 48 -21.10 -9.28 -1.14
C PRO A 48 -22.07 -8.77 -2.20
N MET A 49 -22.30 -7.46 -2.26
CA MET A 49 -23.20 -6.87 -3.25
C MET A 49 -22.65 -7.05 -4.67
N LEU A 50 -21.35 -6.84 -4.85
CA LEU A 50 -20.66 -7.09 -6.11
C LEU A 50 -20.72 -8.58 -6.50
N MET A 51 -20.50 -9.49 -5.55
CA MET A 51 -20.61 -10.94 -5.77
C MET A 51 -22.03 -11.36 -6.16
N THR A 52 -23.07 -10.84 -5.50
CA THR A 52 -24.46 -11.14 -5.86
C THR A 52 -24.79 -10.63 -7.26
N PHE A 53 -24.27 -9.46 -7.65
CA PHE A 53 -24.42 -8.96 -9.02
C PHE A 53 -23.68 -9.84 -10.05
N ALA A 54 -22.42 -10.22 -9.76
CA ALA A 54 -21.60 -11.04 -10.64
C ALA A 54 -22.16 -12.47 -10.79
N PHE A 55 -22.60 -13.06 -9.66
CA PHE A 55 -23.14 -14.40 -9.52
C PHE A 55 -24.53 -14.39 -8.85
N PRO A 56 -25.61 -14.10 -9.60
CA PRO A 56 -26.97 -13.94 -9.05
C PRO A 56 -27.52 -15.16 -8.31
N LYS A 57 -26.96 -16.35 -8.55
CA LYS A 57 -27.35 -17.60 -7.88
C LYS A 57 -26.93 -17.63 -6.40
N LEU A 58 -25.92 -16.85 -6.00
CA LEU A 58 -25.44 -16.81 -4.62
C LEU A 58 -26.41 -16.08 -3.70
N LYS A 59 -27.15 -15.07 -4.18
CA LYS A 59 -28.08 -14.26 -3.37
C LYS A 59 -27.45 -13.82 -2.05
N GLU A 60 -28.04 -14.17 -0.90
CA GLU A 60 -27.55 -13.85 0.43
C GLU A 60 -26.30 -14.67 0.83
N ASN A 61 -26.06 -15.81 0.17
CA ASN A 61 -24.87 -16.63 0.40
C ASN A 61 -23.58 -15.92 -0.03
N SER A 62 -23.67 -14.86 -0.83
CA SER A 62 -22.52 -14.01 -1.16
C SER A 62 -21.91 -13.35 0.08
N VAL A 63 -22.70 -13.10 1.12
CA VAL A 63 -22.25 -12.53 2.40
C VAL A 63 -21.33 -13.51 3.11
N PHE A 64 -21.75 -14.78 3.19
CA PHE A 64 -20.91 -15.84 3.76
C PHE A 64 -19.65 -16.08 2.93
N ALA A 65 -19.78 -16.10 1.60
CA ALA A 65 -18.62 -16.26 0.71
C ALA A 65 -17.61 -15.11 0.88
N SER A 66 -18.09 -13.87 0.96
CA SER A 66 -17.25 -12.68 1.15
C SER A 66 -16.61 -12.64 2.53
N GLY A 67 -17.36 -13.00 3.58
CA GLY A 67 -16.84 -13.11 4.94
C GLY A 67 -15.76 -14.19 5.05
N LEU A 68 -15.99 -15.37 4.47
CA LEU A 68 -15.02 -16.46 4.44
C LEU A 68 -13.77 -16.07 3.64
N PHE A 69 -13.95 -15.41 2.50
CA PHE A 69 -12.84 -14.87 1.70
C PHE A 69 -12.03 -13.84 2.50
N PHE A 70 -12.69 -12.93 3.21
CA PHE A 70 -12.03 -11.92 4.04
C PHE A 70 -11.24 -12.56 5.18
N VAL A 71 -11.83 -13.53 5.89
CA VAL A 71 -11.14 -14.30 6.94
C VAL A 71 -9.94 -15.02 6.37
N PHE A 72 -10.12 -15.73 5.25
CA PHE A 72 -9.04 -16.44 4.57
C PHE A 72 -7.89 -15.49 4.20
N TRP A 73 -8.21 -14.33 3.61
CA TRP A 73 -7.22 -13.33 3.19
C TRP A 73 -6.49 -12.68 4.38
N LYS A 74 -7.17 -12.46 5.51
CA LYS A 74 -6.55 -11.95 6.76
C LYS A 74 -5.85 -13.06 7.57
N SER A 75 -6.13 -14.33 7.31
CA SER A 75 -5.49 -15.45 8.00
C SER A 75 -4.05 -15.74 7.51
N PRO A 76 -3.22 -16.44 8.30
CA PRO A 76 -1.91 -16.93 7.85
C PRO A 76 -1.97 -17.89 6.65
N PHE A 77 -3.11 -18.50 6.36
CA PHE A 77 -3.25 -19.46 5.26
C PHE A 77 -3.07 -18.83 3.88
N SER A 78 -3.28 -17.52 3.76
CA SER A 78 -3.03 -16.78 2.51
C SER A 78 -1.54 -16.63 2.18
N GLU A 79 -0.64 -16.89 3.14
CA GLU A 79 0.81 -16.69 2.96
C GLU A 79 1.40 -17.53 1.83
N ASN A 80 0.98 -18.80 1.70
CA ASN A 80 1.46 -19.67 0.63
C ASN A 80 0.99 -19.17 -0.75
N PHE A 81 -0.23 -18.62 -0.83
CA PHE A 81 -0.75 -18.04 -2.08
C PHE A 81 0.01 -16.77 -2.46
N ILE A 82 0.32 -15.92 -1.47
CA ILE A 82 1.10 -14.69 -1.68
C ILE A 82 2.50 -15.04 -2.18
N LYS A 83 3.18 -16.02 -1.57
CA LYS A 83 4.50 -16.48 -2.02
C LYS A 83 4.48 -17.01 -3.44
N MET A 84 3.47 -17.81 -3.80
CA MET A 84 3.32 -18.31 -5.17
C MET A 84 3.06 -17.19 -6.17
N TYR A 85 2.26 -16.19 -5.81
CA TYR A 85 1.99 -15.02 -6.64
C TYR A 85 3.25 -14.17 -6.84
N ASN A 86 3.96 -13.84 -5.76
CA ASN A 86 5.18 -13.03 -5.82
C ASN A 86 6.31 -13.74 -6.59
N ALA A 87 6.32 -15.08 -6.66
CA ALA A 87 7.29 -15.82 -7.46
C ALA A 87 7.12 -15.63 -8.98
N ILE A 88 5.94 -15.26 -9.43
CA ILE A 88 5.58 -15.15 -10.86
C ILE A 88 5.30 -13.69 -11.25
N SER A 89 4.78 -12.89 -10.32
CA SER A 89 4.31 -11.54 -10.56
C SER A 89 5.45 -10.52 -10.50
N PRO A 90 5.46 -9.51 -11.38
CA PRO A 90 6.37 -8.37 -11.29
C PRO A 90 6.04 -7.41 -10.13
N ILE A 91 4.89 -7.58 -9.45
CA ILE A 91 4.46 -6.73 -8.34
C ILE A 91 4.34 -7.60 -7.08
N ASP A 92 5.17 -7.31 -6.09
CA ASP A 92 5.17 -8.00 -4.80
C ASP A 92 3.99 -7.56 -3.93
N ILE A 93 3.24 -8.56 -3.44
CA ILE A 93 2.21 -8.36 -2.43
C ILE A 93 2.83 -8.60 -1.05
N HIS A 94 2.80 -7.58 -0.21
CA HIS A 94 3.16 -7.67 1.21
C HIS A 94 1.92 -7.48 2.06
N ARG A 95 1.77 -8.33 3.08
CA ARG A 95 0.59 -8.33 3.96
C ARG A 95 1.02 -8.40 5.42
N VAL A 96 0.42 -7.55 6.24
CA VAL A 96 0.54 -7.59 7.69
C VAL A 96 -0.67 -8.33 8.27
N ILE A 97 -0.43 -9.26 9.18
CA ILE A 97 -1.49 -10.00 9.87
C ILE A 97 -1.99 -9.15 11.04
N ASP A 98 -3.11 -8.47 10.86
CA ASP A 98 -3.83 -7.75 11.92
C ASP A 98 -5.21 -8.39 12.16
N TYR A 99 -5.37 -9.06 13.30
CA TYR A 99 -6.63 -9.70 13.67
C TYR A 99 -7.72 -8.71 14.08
N SER A 100 -7.36 -7.46 14.39
CA SER A 100 -8.33 -6.41 14.73
C SER A 100 -9.19 -6.02 13.52
N ASP A 101 -8.79 -6.40 12.31
CA ASP A 101 -9.57 -6.25 11.08
C ASP A 101 -10.76 -7.21 11.04
N LEU A 102 -10.72 -8.34 11.77
CA LEU A 102 -11.86 -9.26 11.86
C LEU A 102 -13.08 -8.64 12.54
N MET A 103 -12.90 -7.57 13.33
CA MET A 103 -14.03 -6.81 13.89
C MET A 103 -14.98 -6.28 12.81
N VAL A 104 -14.45 -6.04 11.61
CA VAL A 104 -15.24 -5.58 10.46
C VAL A 104 -16.29 -6.60 10.02
N LEU A 105 -16.12 -7.89 10.33
CA LEU A 105 -17.12 -8.92 10.04
C LEU A 105 -18.48 -8.66 10.73
N LEU A 106 -18.49 -7.88 11.81
CA LEU A 106 -19.73 -7.42 12.46
C LEU A 106 -20.62 -6.58 11.54
N LEU A 107 -20.07 -6.04 10.45
CA LEU A 107 -20.81 -5.27 9.45
C LEU A 107 -21.47 -6.15 8.37
N LEU A 108 -21.18 -7.47 8.30
CA LEU A 108 -21.82 -8.40 7.35
C LEU A 108 -23.36 -8.46 7.40
N PRO A 109 -24.05 -8.21 8.53
CA PRO A 109 -25.50 -8.11 8.54
C PRO A 109 -26.03 -7.01 7.61
N ILE A 110 -25.27 -5.91 7.42
CA ILE A 110 -25.68 -4.78 6.57
C ILE A 110 -25.92 -5.24 5.12
N PRO A 111 -24.92 -5.78 4.38
CA PRO A 111 -25.14 -6.26 3.02
C PRO A 111 -26.15 -7.42 2.97
N TYR A 112 -26.27 -8.25 4.02
CA TYR A 112 -27.29 -9.30 4.08
C TYR A 112 -28.71 -8.72 4.01
N PHE A 113 -29.02 -7.70 4.82
CA PHE A 113 -30.33 -7.05 4.80
C PHE A 113 -30.59 -6.32 3.48
N LEU A 114 -29.55 -5.69 2.91
CA LEU A 114 -29.66 -4.98 1.63
C LEU A 114 -29.93 -5.93 0.46
N ILE A 115 -29.27 -7.10 0.42
CA ILE A 115 -29.48 -8.10 -0.63
C ILE A 115 -30.84 -8.77 -0.48
N LYS A 116 -31.27 -9.06 0.76
CA LYS A 116 -32.55 -9.70 1.04
C LYS A 116 -33.75 -8.79 0.73
N ASN A 117 -33.61 -7.49 0.99
CA ASN A 117 -34.65 -6.49 0.78
C ASN A 117 -34.32 -5.58 -0.41
N ASP A 118 -34.09 -6.17 -1.57
CA ASP A 118 -33.68 -5.43 -2.78
C ASP A 118 -34.70 -4.38 -3.25
N HIS A 119 -35.98 -4.54 -2.89
CA HIS A 119 -37.05 -3.56 -3.08
C HIS A 119 -36.76 -2.19 -2.46
N ILE A 120 -35.94 -2.11 -1.39
CA ILE A 120 -35.54 -0.83 -0.76
C ILE A 120 -34.86 0.10 -1.79
N PHE A 121 -34.21 -0.48 -2.79
CA PHE A 121 -33.45 0.28 -3.78
C PHE A 121 -34.29 0.79 -4.96
N GLU A 122 -35.56 0.40 -5.11
CA GLU A 122 -36.37 0.79 -6.28
C GLU A 122 -36.52 2.32 -6.44
N ASN A 123 -36.49 3.05 -5.32
CA ASN A 123 -36.55 4.51 -5.25
C ASN A 123 -35.18 5.20 -5.20
N PHE A 124 -34.10 4.44 -4.99
CA PHE A 124 -32.76 4.95 -4.67
C PHE A 124 -31.70 4.51 -5.72
N VAL A 125 -32.12 4.31 -6.96
CA VAL A 125 -31.28 3.81 -8.06
C VAL A 125 -31.13 4.82 -9.18
N ILE A 126 -29.90 5.00 -9.67
CA ILE A 126 -29.61 5.83 -10.83
C ILE A 126 -29.89 5.04 -12.11
N ARG A 127 -31.12 5.15 -12.63
CA ARG A 127 -31.61 4.33 -13.77
C ARG A 127 -30.93 4.61 -15.12
N LYS A 128 -30.23 5.75 -15.27
CA LYS A 128 -29.65 6.19 -16.54
C LYS A 128 -28.21 5.70 -16.79
N ILE A 129 -27.55 5.07 -15.81
CA ILE A 129 -26.14 4.66 -15.93
C ILE A 129 -26.05 3.17 -16.28
N HIS A 130 -25.18 2.84 -17.25
CA HIS A 130 -24.85 1.45 -17.54
C HIS A 130 -24.06 0.83 -16.39
N ALA A 131 -24.48 -0.35 -15.94
CA ALA A 131 -23.80 -1.15 -14.93
C ALA A 131 -22.26 -1.27 -15.13
N ALA A 132 -21.82 -1.39 -16.39
CA ALA A 132 -20.40 -1.48 -16.74
C ALA A 132 -19.57 -0.25 -16.32
N VAL A 133 -20.17 0.94 -16.36
CA VAL A 133 -19.52 2.21 -15.99
C VAL A 133 -19.22 2.27 -14.50
N VAL A 134 -19.99 1.57 -13.67
CA VAL A 134 -19.75 1.49 -12.22
C VAL A 134 -18.82 0.34 -11.89
N LEU A 135 -18.94 -0.80 -12.57
CA LEU A 135 -18.11 -1.98 -12.29
C LEU A 135 -16.62 -1.73 -12.49
N PHE A 136 -16.26 -1.04 -13.58
CA PHE A 136 -14.85 -0.78 -13.90
C PHE A 136 -14.12 -0.01 -12.78
N PRO A 137 -14.60 1.17 -12.33
CA PRO A 137 -13.98 1.87 -11.22
C PRO A 137 -14.08 1.09 -9.91
N THR A 138 -15.16 0.32 -9.67
CA THR A 138 -15.25 -0.52 -8.45
C THR A 138 -14.12 -1.53 -8.36
N VAL A 139 -13.82 -2.26 -9.44
CA VAL A 139 -12.75 -3.26 -9.44
C VAL A 139 -11.40 -2.59 -9.24
N PHE A 140 -11.15 -1.47 -9.93
CA PHE A 140 -9.91 -0.71 -9.78
C PHE A 140 -9.69 -0.23 -8.35
N VAL A 141 -10.74 0.32 -7.74
CA VAL A 141 -10.70 0.87 -6.38
C VAL A 141 -10.48 -0.23 -5.33
N LEU A 142 -11.09 -1.41 -5.49
CA LEU A 142 -10.81 -2.56 -4.61
C LEU A 142 -9.37 -3.09 -4.73
N MET A 143 -8.79 -3.04 -5.93
CA MET A 143 -7.41 -3.50 -6.18
C MET A 143 -6.35 -2.51 -5.72
N SER A 144 -6.70 -1.25 -5.50
CA SER A 144 -5.77 -0.17 -5.11
C SER A 144 -5.25 -0.26 -3.66
N THR A 145 -5.67 -1.28 -2.89
CA THR A 145 -5.46 -1.34 -1.44
C THR A 145 -4.03 -1.72 -1.00
N SER A 146 -3.10 -1.96 -1.93
CA SER A 146 -1.75 -2.49 -1.64
C SER A 146 -0.59 -1.52 -1.90
N GLN A 147 -0.69 -0.26 -1.48
CA GLN A 147 0.51 0.59 -1.46
C GLN A 147 1.41 0.13 -0.31
N SER A 148 2.47 -0.64 -0.63
CA SER A 148 3.51 -0.95 0.34
C SER A 148 4.45 0.26 0.44
N ASN A 149 4.58 0.82 1.64
CA ASN A 149 5.69 1.70 1.93
C ASN A 149 6.94 0.82 1.98
N GLY A 150 7.83 0.99 1.02
CA GLY A 150 8.97 0.10 0.79
C GLY A 150 9.97 0.14 1.95
N TYR A 151 9.79 -0.74 2.94
CA TYR A 151 10.85 -1.11 3.85
C TYR A 151 11.46 -2.43 3.39
N THR A 152 12.79 -2.53 3.43
CA THR A 152 13.50 -3.77 3.16
C THR A 152 13.92 -4.37 4.48
N TYR A 153 13.32 -5.51 4.84
CA TYR A 153 13.75 -6.30 5.99
C TYR A 153 14.57 -7.49 5.50
N SER A 154 15.82 -7.62 5.98
CA SER A 154 16.69 -8.77 5.72
C SER A 154 16.69 -9.70 6.95
N PRO A 155 15.98 -10.85 6.90
CA PRO A 155 15.84 -11.75 8.06
C PRO A 155 17.17 -12.33 8.53
N GLU A 156 18.13 -12.50 7.62
CA GLU A 156 19.45 -13.07 7.89
C GLU A 156 20.36 -12.13 8.68
N THR A 157 20.18 -10.81 8.50
CA THR A 157 21.03 -9.79 9.12
C THR A 157 20.31 -8.96 10.18
N GLY A 158 18.99 -9.13 10.32
CA GLY A 158 18.14 -8.31 11.19
C GLY A 158 18.07 -6.84 10.78
N LYS A 159 18.54 -6.50 9.57
CA LYS A 159 18.60 -5.11 9.09
C LYS A 159 17.24 -4.70 8.52
N LEU A 160 16.73 -3.60 9.05
CA LEU A 160 15.50 -2.95 8.61
C LEU A 160 15.87 -1.61 7.95
N ALA A 161 15.67 -1.51 6.64
CA ALA A 161 15.91 -0.30 5.87
C ALA A 161 14.58 0.36 5.50
N PHE A 162 14.45 1.64 5.84
CA PHE A 162 13.27 2.43 5.53
C PHE A 162 13.61 3.37 4.35
N ARG A 163 12.89 3.25 3.22
CA ARG A 163 12.97 4.29 2.18
C ARG A 163 12.04 5.43 2.56
N ASP A 164 12.64 6.61 2.75
CA ASP A 164 11.98 7.92 2.75
C ASP A 164 10.82 8.10 3.74
N PHE A 165 11.10 7.99 5.05
CA PHE A 165 10.16 8.43 6.08
C PHE A 165 10.53 9.82 6.61
N ASN A 166 9.60 10.76 6.50
CA ASN A 166 9.67 12.05 7.18
C ASN A 166 8.77 12.01 8.41
N PHE A 167 9.36 11.96 9.61
CA PHE A 167 8.63 12.11 10.87
C PHE A 167 8.75 13.55 11.35
N GLU A 168 7.63 14.27 11.42
CA GLU A 168 7.61 15.58 12.05
C GLU A 168 7.66 15.41 13.56
N MET A 169 8.79 15.78 14.18
CA MET A 169 8.99 15.62 15.61
C MET A 169 9.30 16.96 16.25
N LYS A 170 8.68 17.21 17.41
CA LYS A 170 8.94 18.39 18.27
C LYS A 170 10.28 18.30 19.01
N LYS A 171 11.19 17.41 18.61
CA LYS A 171 12.46 17.13 19.29
C LYS A 171 13.61 17.29 18.31
N THR A 172 14.75 17.71 18.84
CA THR A 172 15.99 17.83 18.08
C THR A 172 16.53 16.45 17.71
N GLU A 173 17.28 16.39 16.61
CA GLU A 173 17.90 15.15 16.10
C GLU A 173 18.79 14.46 17.14
N SER A 174 19.53 15.23 17.95
CA SER A 174 20.39 14.72 19.01
C SER A 174 19.63 13.97 20.10
N ASP A 175 18.45 14.47 20.50
CA ASP A 175 17.60 13.85 21.52
C ASP A 175 16.97 12.57 21.00
N LEU A 176 16.71 12.49 19.70
CA LEU A 176 16.21 11.29 19.04
C LEU A 176 17.27 10.19 19.05
N LEU A 177 18.47 10.50 18.57
CA LEU A 177 19.58 9.53 18.51
C LEU A 177 19.90 8.97 19.89
N LYS A 178 19.85 9.81 20.92
CA LYS A 178 20.04 9.37 22.31
C LYS A 178 18.95 8.40 22.78
N LYS A 179 17.68 8.66 22.46
CA LYS A 179 16.57 7.75 22.79
C LYS A 179 16.65 6.42 22.05
N LEU A 180 17.09 6.45 20.79
CA LEU A 180 17.28 5.23 20.00
C LEU A 180 18.41 4.38 20.60
N ASP A 181 19.48 5.02 21.05
CA ASP A 181 20.59 4.35 21.75
C ASP A 181 20.15 3.78 23.11
N GLU A 182 19.34 4.53 23.89
CA GLU A 182 18.70 4.06 25.13
C GLU A 182 17.78 2.84 24.90
N GLN A 183 17.22 2.69 23.71
CA GLN A 183 16.41 1.54 23.29
C GLN A 183 17.23 0.41 22.65
N HIS A 184 18.56 0.50 22.68
CA HIS A 184 19.48 -0.44 22.04
C HIS A 184 19.30 -0.56 20.51
N ILE A 185 18.76 0.49 19.86
CA ILE A 185 18.59 0.55 18.41
C ILE A 185 19.81 1.26 17.82
N LYS A 186 20.71 0.48 17.21
CA LYS A 186 21.90 1.00 16.55
C LYS A 186 21.55 1.58 15.19
N VAL A 187 21.42 2.91 15.12
CA VAL A 187 21.24 3.63 13.86
C VAL A 187 22.58 3.71 13.12
N VAL A 188 22.62 3.23 11.88
CA VAL A 188 23.81 3.31 11.03
C VAL A 188 23.44 4.07 9.77
N LYS A 189 24.22 5.10 9.44
CA LYS A 189 24.04 5.88 8.22
C LYS A 189 24.53 5.08 7.01
N ASP A 190 23.71 4.97 5.98
CA ASP A 190 24.07 4.24 4.76
C ASP A 190 24.94 5.10 3.83
N THR A 191 26.26 4.95 3.96
CA THR A 191 27.24 5.67 3.15
C THR A 191 27.13 5.33 1.66
N VAL A 192 26.63 4.14 1.30
CA VAL A 192 26.48 3.71 -0.11
C VAL A 192 25.34 4.49 -0.77
N GLN A 193 24.23 4.70 -0.06
CA GLN A 193 23.10 5.49 -0.56
C GLN A 193 23.49 6.98 -0.74
N ILE A 194 24.28 7.54 0.17
CA ILE A 194 24.81 8.91 0.06
C ILE A 194 25.67 9.04 -1.19
N LEU A 195 26.61 8.10 -1.42
CA LEU A 195 27.45 8.08 -2.61
C LEU A 195 26.62 7.96 -3.89
N GLN A 196 25.57 7.13 -3.88
CA GLN A 196 24.68 6.99 -5.03
C GLN A 196 23.91 8.30 -5.32
N SER A 197 23.47 9.02 -4.28
CA SER A 197 22.82 10.33 -4.45
C SER A 197 23.78 11.40 -5.00
N LEU A 198 25.06 11.31 -4.66
CA LEU A 198 26.12 12.21 -5.11
C LEU A 198 26.71 11.80 -6.47
N ARG A 199 26.22 10.73 -7.12
CA ARG A 199 26.83 10.16 -8.33
C ARG A 199 27.07 11.19 -9.44
N TYR A 200 26.11 12.09 -9.67
CA TYR A 200 26.24 13.15 -10.69
C TYR A 200 27.23 14.25 -10.28
N GLU A 201 27.27 14.58 -8.99
CA GLU A 201 28.23 15.56 -8.45
C GLU A 201 29.66 14.98 -8.47
N ILE A 202 29.83 13.71 -8.14
CA ILE A 202 31.10 12.96 -8.20
C ILE A 202 31.56 12.85 -9.65
N SER A 203 30.66 12.56 -10.60
CA SER A 203 31.00 12.51 -12.01
C SER A 203 31.45 13.88 -12.56
N ALA A 204 30.92 14.98 -12.03
CA ALA A 204 31.33 16.34 -12.39
C ALA A 204 32.63 16.78 -11.70
N MET A 205 33.00 16.14 -10.58
CA MET A 205 34.25 16.42 -9.85
C MET A 205 35.48 15.73 -10.43
N GLY A 206 35.29 14.62 -11.14
CA GLY A 206 36.44 13.90 -11.67
C GLY A 206 37.05 14.65 -12.85
N LYS A 207 38.37 14.69 -12.83
CA LYS A 207 39.17 15.27 -13.91
C LYS A 207 39.56 14.15 -14.86
N PHE A 208 39.47 14.45 -16.14
CA PHE A 208 39.90 13.53 -17.20
C PHE A 208 41.42 13.66 -17.35
N ASP A 209 42.13 12.58 -17.03
CA ASP A 209 43.59 12.54 -17.13
C ASP A 209 43.98 12.02 -18.53
N GLN A 210 44.33 12.94 -19.42
CA GLN A 210 44.67 12.60 -20.81
C GLN A 210 45.97 11.79 -20.93
N ASP A 211 46.90 11.96 -19.99
CA ASP A 211 48.17 11.23 -19.99
C ASP A 211 47.97 9.76 -19.57
N ALA A 212 46.96 9.48 -18.73
CA ALA A 212 46.60 8.13 -18.32
C ALA A 212 46.03 7.28 -19.47
N ILE A 213 45.47 7.89 -20.51
CA ILE A 213 44.93 7.20 -21.70
C ILE A 213 46.05 6.51 -22.49
N THR A 214 47.23 7.14 -22.55
CA THR A 214 48.39 6.58 -23.27
C THR A 214 49.20 5.59 -22.44
N LYS A 215 49.11 5.68 -21.11
CA LYS A 215 49.87 4.84 -20.15
C LYS A 215 49.06 3.71 -19.51
N GLY A 216 47.79 3.56 -19.85
CA GLY A 216 46.91 2.49 -19.35
C GLY A 216 46.53 2.62 -17.87
N GLY A 217 46.37 3.85 -17.36
CA GLY A 217 45.95 4.13 -15.98
C GLY A 217 44.49 4.56 -15.86
N ASP A 218 44.02 4.81 -14.63
CA ASP A 218 42.66 5.29 -14.37
C ASP A 218 42.42 6.65 -15.05
N ILE A 219 41.54 6.65 -16.06
CA ILE A 219 41.24 7.77 -16.95
C ILE A 219 40.45 8.87 -16.23
N PHE A 220 39.75 8.51 -15.16
CA PHE A 220 38.90 9.39 -14.37
C PHE A 220 39.38 9.42 -12.91
N LYS A 221 39.94 10.55 -12.48
CA LYS A 221 40.44 10.73 -11.11
C LYS A 221 39.57 11.72 -10.36
N VAL A 222 39.01 11.28 -9.24
CA VAL A 222 38.32 12.13 -8.26
C VAL A 222 39.28 12.41 -7.12
N ASP A 223 39.38 13.67 -6.69
CA ASP A 223 40.18 14.03 -5.51
C ASP A 223 39.49 13.50 -4.24
N ASN A 224 40.13 12.56 -3.56
CA ASN A 224 39.62 11.92 -2.36
C ASN A 224 39.42 12.91 -1.20
N ALA A 225 40.21 13.99 -1.12
CA ALA A 225 40.05 15.00 -0.08
C ALA A 225 38.78 15.85 -0.30
N VAL A 226 38.50 16.19 -1.56
CA VAL A 226 37.29 16.92 -1.95
C VAL A 226 36.05 16.04 -1.79
N LEU A 227 36.13 14.76 -2.17
CA LEU A 227 35.07 13.78 -1.97
C LEU A 227 34.71 13.62 -0.49
N ARG A 228 35.73 13.46 0.38
CA ARG A 228 35.54 13.31 1.82
C ARG A 228 34.85 14.53 2.43
N LYS A 229 35.30 15.74 2.08
CA LYS A 229 34.69 16.99 2.54
C LYS A 229 33.22 17.09 2.14
N ARG A 230 32.87 16.71 0.90
CA ARG A 230 31.48 16.78 0.42
C ARG A 230 30.57 15.72 1.06
N ILE A 231 31.13 14.55 1.39
CA ILE A 231 30.42 13.54 2.18
C ILE A 231 30.13 14.10 3.58
N GLU A 232 31.12 14.75 4.22
CA GLU A 232 30.97 15.37 5.55
C GLU A 232 29.95 16.52 5.57
N GLU A 233 29.80 17.31 4.51
CA GLU A 233 28.80 18.40 4.40
C GLU A 233 27.34 17.89 4.25
N ARG A 234 27.16 16.66 3.77
CA ARG A 234 25.86 15.98 3.64
C ARG A 234 25.58 15.03 4.82
N ILE A 235 26.57 14.85 5.71
CA ILE A 235 26.43 14.09 6.93
C ILE A 235 25.75 14.95 7.99
#